data_AF-H1Y0Q9-F1
#
_entry.id   AF-H1Y0Q9-F1
#
_cell.length_a   1.000
_cell.length_b   1.000
_cell.length_c   1.000
_cell.angle_alpha   90.00
_cell.angle_beta   90.00
_cell.angle_gamma   90.00
#
_symmetry.space_group_name_H-M   'P 1'
#
loop_
_entity.id
_entity.type
_entity.pdbx_description
1 polymer ?
#
loop_
_entity_poly.entity_id
_entity_poly.type
_entity_poly.pdbx_seq_one_letter_code
_entity_poly.pdbx_strand_id
1 'polypeptide(L)'
;MRSLTQTLRGREGFKSLPYRGRFRGGLTNGCTMNGQNRADIYPGLLVDIILKKDQRSGKRTRGVVANLLTSAAYHSRGIKVRLEDGQVGRVAEIIEED
;
A
#
# COMPACT_ATOMS: atom_id res chain seq x y z
N MET A 1 38.66 -53.57 23.17
CA MET A 1 38.67 -52.54 22.08
C MET A 1 38.43 -51.18 22.72
N ARG A 2 39.39 -50.26 22.57
CA ARG A 2 39.41 -48.90 23.15
C ARG A 2 38.89 -47.86 22.15
N SER A 3 38.58 -46.67 22.66
CA SER A 3 38.18 -45.38 22.05
C SER A 3 36.67 -45.12 22.25
N LEU A 4 36.20 -44.24 23.16
CA LEU A 4 36.57 -42.87 23.52
C LEU A 4 36.67 -41.93 22.31
N THR A 5 35.58 -41.22 22.02
CA THR A 5 35.64 -39.87 21.45
C THR A 5 34.69 -38.95 22.22
N GLN A 6 35.26 -38.29 23.21
CA GLN A 6 34.78 -37.07 23.83
C GLN A 6 34.81 -35.95 22.79
N THR A 7 33.75 -35.14 22.67
CA THR A 7 33.82 -33.84 21.98
C THR A 7 33.18 -32.78 22.85
N LEU A 8 34.03 -31.83 23.28
CA LEU A 8 33.70 -30.61 24.01
C LEU A 8 33.56 -29.43 23.04
N ARG A 9 32.95 -28.34 23.55
CA ARG A 9 32.84 -26.93 23.06
C ARG A 9 31.44 -26.60 22.54
N GLY A 10 30.77 -25.52 22.92
CA GLY A 10 31.04 -24.34 23.78
C GLY A 10 29.67 -23.73 24.16
N ARG A 11 29.52 -22.95 25.25
CA ARG A 11 29.56 -21.47 25.25
C ARG A 11 28.98 -20.89 23.94
N GLU A 12 27.91 -20.10 23.91
CA GLU A 12 27.67 -18.84 24.64
C GLU A 12 26.16 -18.51 24.63
N GLY A 13 25.70 -17.79 25.66
CA GLY A 13 24.34 -17.26 25.69
C GLY A 13 24.18 -16.09 24.73
N PHE A 14 22.96 -15.85 24.24
CA PHE A 14 22.58 -14.51 23.80
C PHE A 14 21.10 -14.25 24.08
N LYS A 15 20.92 -13.18 24.84
CA LYS A 15 19.68 -12.49 25.14
C LYS A 15 18.93 -12.19 23.84
N SER A 16 17.63 -12.39 23.82
CA SER A 16 16.69 -11.34 23.40
C SER A 16 15.25 -11.81 23.59
N LEU A 17 14.56 -11.16 24.52
CA LEU A 17 13.11 -11.04 24.45
C LEU A 17 12.79 -10.10 23.28
N PRO A 18 12.03 -10.48 22.24
CA PRO A 18 11.38 -9.48 21.41
C PRO A 18 10.15 -8.96 22.17
N TYR A 19 10.38 -7.84 22.86
CA TYR A 19 9.50 -6.68 22.95
C TYR A 19 8.03 -6.89 23.39
N ARG A 20 7.81 -6.54 24.65
CA ARG A 20 6.52 -6.07 25.17
C ARG A 20 6.32 -4.61 24.71
N GLY A 21 5.30 -4.33 23.90
CA GLY A 21 4.87 -2.95 23.60
C GLY A 21 3.94 -2.93 22.38
N ARG A 22 2.63 -2.68 22.55
CA ARG A 22 2.00 -1.33 22.53
C ARG A 22 2.09 -0.77 21.10
N PHE A 23 1.00 -0.52 20.37
CA PHE A 23 0.09 0.64 20.45
C PHE A 23 -1.24 0.27 19.76
N ARG A 24 -2.41 0.44 20.40
CA ARG A 24 -3.29 1.63 20.31
C ARG A 24 -3.51 2.16 18.88
N GLY A 25 -4.75 2.01 18.42
CA GLY A 25 -5.35 2.71 17.28
C GLY A 25 -6.49 1.83 16.76
N GLY A 26 -7.72 1.92 17.24
CA GLY A 26 -8.49 3.16 17.35
C GLY A 26 -9.31 3.29 16.06
N LEU A 27 -10.62 3.11 16.21
CA LEU A 27 -11.64 3.25 15.17
C LEU A 27 -11.38 4.50 14.29
N THR A 28 -11.27 4.30 12.98
CA THR A 28 -11.64 5.34 12.01
C THR A 28 -12.66 4.73 11.06
N ASN A 29 -13.90 5.21 11.13
CA ASN A 29 -14.94 4.87 10.19
C ASN A 29 -14.51 5.42 8.81
N GLY A 30 -14.22 4.51 7.89
CA GLY A 30 -13.73 4.81 6.55
C GLY A 30 -13.13 3.55 5.93
N CYS A 31 -13.99 2.59 5.59
CA CYS A 31 -13.60 1.46 4.74
C CYS A 31 -13.50 1.97 3.30
N THR A 32 -12.48 2.76 2.99
CA THR A 32 -12.24 3.24 1.62
C THR A 32 -11.40 2.22 0.86
N MET A 33 -11.93 1.73 -0.25
CA MET A 33 -11.23 0.80 -1.12
C MET A 33 -9.94 1.43 -1.65
N ASN A 34 -8.84 0.71 -1.46
CA ASN A 34 -7.51 1.16 -1.87
C ASN A 34 -7.41 1.08 -3.40
N GLY A 35 -7.26 2.22 -4.09
CA GLY A 35 -7.07 2.31 -5.56
C GLY A 35 -5.74 1.75 -6.10
N GLN A 36 -5.23 0.67 -5.48
CA GLN A 36 -4.01 -0.04 -5.80
C GLN A 36 -4.25 -1.16 -6.83
N ASN A 37 -5.46 -1.70 -6.85
CA ASN A 37 -5.87 -2.79 -7.72
C ASN A 37 -6.59 -2.28 -8.95
N ARG A 38 -6.25 -2.87 -10.10
CA ARG A 38 -6.82 -2.47 -11.39
C ARG A 38 -8.25 -3.00 -11.57
N ALA A 39 -8.57 -4.11 -10.94
CA ALA A 39 -9.90 -4.71 -11.01
C ALA A 39 -10.98 -3.75 -10.48
N ASP A 40 -10.64 -2.95 -9.48
CA ASP A 40 -11.55 -2.03 -8.81
C ASP A 40 -11.67 -0.67 -9.54
N ILE A 41 -10.88 -0.45 -10.61
CA ILE A 41 -10.84 0.83 -11.33
C ILE A 41 -11.29 0.63 -12.76
N TYR A 42 -12.45 1.19 -13.09
CA TYR A 42 -13.00 1.23 -14.43
C TYR A 42 -13.12 2.68 -14.94
N PRO A 43 -13.02 2.90 -16.26
CA PRO A 43 -13.32 4.21 -16.83
C PRO A 43 -14.79 4.57 -16.55
N GLY A 44 -15.05 5.83 -16.21
CA GLY A 44 -16.36 6.30 -15.72
C GLY A 44 -16.53 6.29 -14.20
N LEU A 45 -15.57 5.74 -13.45
CA LEU A 45 -15.60 5.74 -11.99
C LEU A 45 -15.14 7.08 -11.40
N LEU A 46 -15.81 7.52 -10.32
CA LEU A 46 -15.38 8.65 -9.51
C LEU A 46 -14.24 8.24 -8.59
N VAL A 47 -13.09 8.88 -8.77
CA VAL A 47 -11.89 8.60 -7.99
C VAL A 47 -11.24 9.90 -7.52
N ASP A 48 -10.54 9.79 -6.40
CA ASP A 48 -9.65 10.82 -5.91
C ASP A 48 -8.23 10.52 -6.38
N ILE A 49 -7.68 11.41 -7.21
CA ILE A 49 -6.31 11.30 -7.69
C ILE A 49 -5.39 12.32 -7.04
N ILE A 50 -4.13 11.93 -6.88
CA ILE A 50 -3.05 12.85 -6.55
C ILE A 50 -2.28 13.17 -7.83
N LEU A 51 -2.23 14.45 -8.16
CA LEU A 51 -1.51 14.95 -9.32
C LEU A 51 -0.02 15.11 -9.01
N LYS A 52 0.77 15.10 -10.09
CA LYS A 52 2.15 15.61 -10.19
C LYS A 52 2.44 16.74 -9.19
N LYS A 53 1.71 17.83 -9.44
CA LYS A 53 1.84 19.14 -8.80
C LYS A 53 1.47 19.10 -7.31
N ASP A 54 0.55 18.22 -6.94
CA ASP A 54 -0.02 18.16 -5.60
C ASP A 54 0.66 17.13 -4.68
N GLN A 55 1.65 16.38 -5.19
CA GLN A 55 2.36 15.36 -4.41
C GLN A 55 3.06 15.93 -3.15
N ARG A 56 3.50 17.20 -3.17
CA ARG A 56 4.04 17.90 -1.99
C ARG A 56 2.96 18.42 -1.03
N SER A 57 1.79 18.75 -1.57
CA SER A 57 0.67 19.33 -0.83
C SER A 57 -0.26 18.27 -0.24
N GLY A 58 -0.25 17.05 -0.78
CA GLY A 58 -1.19 15.99 -0.43
C GLY A 58 -2.63 16.24 -0.89
N LYS A 59 -2.87 17.25 -1.75
CA LYS A 59 -4.20 17.54 -2.27
C LYS A 59 -4.66 16.41 -3.19
N ARG A 60 -5.89 15.95 -2.96
CA ARG A 60 -6.61 15.02 -3.81
C ARG A 60 -7.56 15.82 -4.69
N THR A 61 -7.58 15.47 -5.97
CA THR A 61 -8.52 16.03 -6.93
C THR A 61 -9.51 14.94 -7.29
N ARG A 62 -10.79 15.20 -7.05
CA ARG A 62 -11.87 14.33 -7.45
C ARG A 62 -12.07 14.44 -8.96
N GLY A 63 -12.23 13.32 -9.63
CA GLY A 63 -12.51 13.31 -11.06
C GLY A 63 -12.90 11.94 -11.58
N VAL A 64 -13.36 11.92 -12.83
CA VAL A 64 -13.81 10.70 -13.51
C VAL A 64 -12.64 10.11 -14.32
N VAL A 65 -12.43 8.80 -14.19
CA VAL A 65 -11.39 8.09 -14.96
C VAL A 65 -11.78 8.01 -16.43
N ALA A 66 -10.94 8.56 -17.31
CA ALA A 66 -11.08 8.37 -18.76
C ALA A 66 -10.32 7.14 -19.25
N ASN A 67 -9.06 6.97 -18.80
CA ASN A 67 -8.19 5.92 -19.30
C ASN A 67 -7.20 5.43 -18.23
N LEU A 68 -6.93 4.12 -18.25
CA LEU A 68 -5.91 3.49 -17.40
C LEU A 68 -4.59 3.40 -18.19
N LEU A 69 -3.51 3.95 -17.63
CA LEU A 69 -2.19 4.01 -18.29
C LEU A 69 -1.21 2.93 -17.81
N THR A 70 -1.66 1.99 -16.98
CA THR A 70 -0.81 0.92 -16.42
C THR A 70 -1.24 -0.45 -16.90
N SER A 71 -0.26 -1.29 -17.25
CA SER A 71 -0.48 -2.69 -17.63
C SER A 71 -0.65 -3.61 -16.41
N ALA A 72 0.13 -3.42 -15.35
CA ALA A 72 0.11 -4.31 -14.18
C ALA A 72 -1.19 -4.20 -13.36
N ALA A 73 -1.59 -5.32 -12.76
CA ALA A 73 -2.82 -5.43 -11.99
C ALA A 73 -2.73 -4.75 -10.61
N TYR A 74 -1.55 -4.72 -10.00
CA TYR A 74 -1.31 -4.17 -8.66
C TYR A 74 -0.21 -3.11 -8.66
N HIS A 75 -0.47 -1.98 -8.01
CA HIS A 75 0.51 -0.91 -7.83
C HIS A 75 0.49 -0.38 -6.39
N SER A 76 1.61 -0.53 -5.68
CA SER A 76 1.77 -0.12 -4.28
C SER A 76 1.53 1.38 -4.00
N ARG A 77 1.70 2.23 -5.01
CA ARG A 77 1.45 3.69 -4.91
C ARG A 77 0.19 4.14 -5.64
N GLY A 78 -0.68 3.21 -6.00
CA GLY A 78 -1.87 3.48 -6.79
C GLY A 78 -1.62 3.45 -8.31
N ILE A 79 -2.72 3.29 -9.03
CA ILE A 79 -2.74 3.13 -10.48
C ILE A 79 -2.63 4.48 -11.17
N LYS A 80 -1.84 4.52 -12.25
CA LYS A 80 -1.73 5.72 -13.08
C LYS A 80 -2.95 5.79 -14.01
N VAL A 81 -3.77 6.80 -13.81
CA VAL A 81 -4.96 7.06 -14.63
C VAL A 81 -4.88 8.44 -15.27
N ARG A 82 -5.59 8.58 -16.38
CA ARG A 82 -5.96 9.85 -17.00
C ARG A 82 -7.42 10.12 -16.68
N LEU A 83 -7.71 11.33 -16.19
CA LEU A 83 -9.07 11.82 -16.00
C LEU A 83 -9.67 12.33 -17.32
N GLU A 84 -10.98 12.50 -17.36
CA GLU A 84 -11.69 13.16 -18.46
C GLU A 84 -11.22 14.60 -18.68
N ASP A 85 -10.78 15.29 -17.62
CA ASP A 85 -10.16 16.62 -17.69
C ASP A 85 -8.79 16.64 -18.41
N GLY A 86 -8.28 15.48 -18.85
CA GLY A 86 -6.95 15.33 -19.45
C GLY A 86 -5.79 15.30 -18.44
N GLN A 87 -6.10 15.44 -17.14
CA GLN A 87 -5.11 15.38 -16.06
C GLN A 87 -4.64 13.94 -15.83
N VAL A 88 -3.35 13.78 -15.48
CA VAL A 88 -2.73 12.47 -15.21
C VAL A 88 -2.23 12.42 -13.78
N GLY A 89 -2.67 11.42 -13.02
CA GLY A 89 -2.34 11.27 -11.61
C GLY A 89 -2.24 9.82 -11.17
N ARG A 90 -1.97 9.64 -9.88
CA ARG A 90 -2.06 8.34 -9.18
C ARG A 90 -3.37 8.30 -8.41
N VAL A 91 -4.13 7.23 -8.56
CA VAL A 91 -5.35 7.03 -7.76
C VAL A 91 -4.94 6.85 -6.30
N ALA A 92 -5.51 7.68 -5.43
CA ALA A 92 -5.33 7.57 -3.98
C ALA A 92 -6.50 6.80 -3.36
N GLU A 93 -7.72 7.11 -3.79
CA GLU A 93 -8.94 6.58 -3.19
C GLU A 93 -10.04 6.45 -4.25
N ILE A 94 -10.87 5.43 -4.11
CA ILE A 94 -12.07 5.22 -4.93
C ILE A 94 -13.26 5.63 -4.08
N ILE A 95 -14.15 6.47 -4.63
CA ILE A 95 -15.37 6.89 -3.94
C ILE A 95 -16.54 6.19 -4.63
N GLU A 96 -17.13 5.23 -3.93
CA GLU A 96 -18.39 4.61 -4.32
C GLU A 96 -19.51 5.36 -3.59
N GLU A 97 -20.46 5.93 -4.35
CA GLU A 97 -21.71 6.43 -3.79
C GLU A 97 -22.73 5.30 -3.88
N ASP A 98 -23.20 4.81 -2.72
CA ASP A 98 -24.26 3.79 -2.59
C ASP A 98 -25.64 4.30 -3.04
#